data_AF-A0A6S5K196-F1
#
_entry.id   AF-A0A6S5K196-F1
#
_cell.length_a   1.000
_cell.length_b   1.000
_cell.length_c   1.000
_cell.angle_alpha   90.00
_cell.angle_beta   90.00
_cell.angle_gamma   90.00
#
_symmetry.space_group_name_H-M   'P 1'
#
loop_
_entity.id
_entity.type
_entity.pdbx_description
1 polymer ?
#
loop_
_entity_poly.entity_id
_entity_poly.type
_entity_poly.pdbx_seq_one_letter_code
_entity_poly.pdbx_strand_id
1 'polypeptide(L)'
;MKPSYEELEQKLAESQREFRAADATIENLQMQVEKLAAENARCKFEISRCHQTVDEMFKSRERWMDKEWLSSIWSTSKRLMEETPATDAIMAEVRAQGVEMFADDLLCPDLDSTIREFAAQLRKGVQS
;
A
#
# COMPACT_ATOMS: atom_id res chain seq x y z
N MET A 1 -39.13 23.44 16.81
CA MET A 1 -38.60 24.76 16.43
C MET A 1 -38.00 24.62 15.04
N LYS A 2 -38.27 25.53 14.09
CA LYS A 2 -37.61 25.47 12.77
C LYS A 2 -36.19 26.03 12.94
N PRO A 3 -35.18 25.44 12.27
CA PRO A 3 -33.82 25.94 12.37
C PRO A 3 -33.73 27.39 11.88
N SER A 4 -32.86 28.17 12.52
CA SER A 4 -32.58 29.54 12.11
C SER A 4 -31.83 29.57 10.78
N TYR A 5 -31.79 30.73 10.13
CA TYR A 5 -30.99 30.91 8.91
C TYR A 5 -29.48 30.69 9.18
N GLU A 6 -28.98 31.20 10.30
CA GLU A 6 -27.59 31.00 10.74
C GLU A 6 -27.24 29.52 10.97
N GLU A 7 -28.16 28.75 11.58
CA GLU A 7 -27.98 27.31 11.77
C GLU A 7 -27.92 26.54 10.44
N LEU A 8 -28.64 27.02 9.41
CA LEU A 8 -28.59 26.44 8.07
C LEU A 8 -27.29 26.79 7.35
N GLU A 9 -26.80 28.03 7.47
CA GLU A 9 -25.51 28.43 6.92
C GLU A 9 -24.35 27.66 7.54
N GLN A 10 -24.36 27.49 8.87
CA GLN A 10 -23.36 26.68 9.57
C GLN A 10 -23.35 25.23 9.07
N LYS A 11 -24.52 24.59 8.98
CA LYS A 11 -24.65 23.22 8.47
C LYS A 11 -24.18 23.08 7.03
N LEU A 12 -24.46 24.08 6.19
CA LEU A 12 -23.98 24.10 4.80
C LEU A 12 -22.45 24.18 4.76
N ALA A 13 -21.84 25.05 5.58
CA ALA A 13 -20.39 25.18 5.65
C ALA A 13 -19.70 23.91 6.16
N GLU A 14 -20.26 23.26 7.18
CA GLU A 14 -19.81 21.97 7.70
C GLU A 14 -19.90 20.88 6.62
N SER A 15 -21.05 20.76 5.95
CA SER A 15 -21.25 19.81 4.87
C SER A 15 -20.27 20.03 3.71
N GLN A 16 -20.01 21.28 3.31
CA GLN A 16 -19.00 21.60 2.28
C GLN A 16 -17.57 21.25 2.71
N ARG A 17 -17.26 21.34 4.01
CA ARG A 17 -15.96 20.92 4.54
C ARG A 17 -15.83 19.40 4.52
N GLU A 18 -16.88 18.69 4.92
CA GLU A 18 -16.93 17.21 4.88
C GLU A 18 -16.79 16.69 3.45
N PHE A 19 -17.51 17.28 2.48
CA PHE A 19 -17.37 16.91 1.07
C PHE A 19 -15.93 17.08 0.56
N ARG A 20 -15.29 18.22 0.87
CA ARG A 20 -13.88 18.44 0.49
C ARG A 20 -12.93 17.42 1.15
N ALA A 21 -13.18 17.04 2.40
CA ALA A 21 -12.38 16.02 3.08
C ALA A 21 -12.60 14.62 2.48
N ALA A 22 -13.85 14.30 2.10
CA ALA A 22 -14.20 13.06 1.43
C ALA A 22 -13.55 12.98 0.03
N ASP A 23 -13.60 14.06 -0.76
CA ASP A 23 -12.97 14.13 -2.08
C ASP A 23 -11.46 13.89 -1.99
N ALA A 24 -10.77 14.56 -1.07
CA ALA A 24 -9.34 14.36 -0.84
C ALA A 24 -9.01 12.91 -0.43
N THR A 25 -9.88 12.28 0.37
CA THR A 25 -9.72 10.87 0.78
C THR A 25 -9.91 9.94 -0.41
N ILE A 26 -10.91 10.19 -1.25
CA ILE A 26 -11.19 9.40 -2.45
C ILE A 26 -10.01 9.48 -3.43
N GLU A 27 -9.50 10.68 -3.68
CA GLU A 27 -8.33 10.88 -4.56
C GLU A 27 -7.09 10.12 -4.03
N ASN A 28 -6.84 10.16 -2.72
CA ASN A 28 -5.74 9.42 -2.11
C ASN A 28 -5.91 7.90 -2.27
N LEU A 29 -7.11 7.37 -2.01
CA LEU A 29 -7.41 5.95 -2.18
C LEU A 29 -7.29 5.50 -3.64
N GLN A 30 -7.77 6.31 -4.59
CA GLN A 30 -7.62 6.05 -6.01
C GLN A 30 -6.14 5.94 -6.40
N MET A 31 -5.30 6.88 -5.94
CA MET A 31 -3.87 6.85 -6.21
C MET A 31 -3.19 5.60 -5.62
N GLN A 32 -3.58 5.16 -4.42
CA GLN A 32 -3.06 3.93 -3.82
C GLN A 32 -3.48 2.68 -4.61
N VAL A 33 -4.74 2.62 -5.04
CA VAL A 33 -5.27 1.52 -5.86
C VAL A 33 -4.55 1.44 -7.20
N GLU A 34 -4.29 2.57 -7.86
CA GLU A 34 -3.52 2.61 -9.10
C GLU A 34 -2.09 2.08 -8.93
N LYS A 35 -1.40 2.49 -7.86
CA LYS A 35 -0.06 1.99 -7.52
C LYS A 35 -0.06 0.48 -7.28
N LEU A 36 -1.02 -0.03 -6.50
CA LEU A 36 -1.19 -1.46 -6.28
C LEU A 36 -1.53 -2.23 -7.56
N ALA A 37 -2.36 -1.67 -8.43
CA ALA A 37 -2.71 -2.29 -9.70
C ALA A 37 -1.48 -2.40 -10.61
N ALA A 38 -0.66 -1.35 -10.69
CA ALA A 38 0.59 -1.35 -11.45
C ALA A 38 1.59 -2.38 -10.90
N GLU A 39 1.77 -2.44 -9.58
CA GLU A 39 2.62 -3.44 -8.92
C GLU A 39 2.11 -4.86 -9.17
N ASN A 40 0.82 -5.11 -9.02
CA ASN A 40 0.21 -6.40 -9.31
C ASN A 40 0.38 -6.81 -10.77
N ALA A 41 0.25 -5.87 -11.72
CA ALA A 41 0.48 -6.13 -13.13
C ALA A 41 1.95 -6.54 -13.39
N ARG A 42 2.91 -5.85 -12.76
CA ARG A 42 4.34 -6.21 -12.80
C ARG A 42 4.58 -7.62 -12.26
N CYS A 43 4.04 -7.95 -11.09
CA CYS A 43 4.20 -9.26 -10.48
C CYS A 43 3.62 -10.38 -11.35
N LYS A 44 2.40 -10.19 -11.88
CA LYS A 44 1.79 -11.16 -12.80
C LYS A 44 2.61 -11.35 -14.07
N PHE A 45 3.18 -10.28 -14.61
CA PHE A 45 4.05 -10.33 -15.79
C PHE A 45 5.31 -11.16 -15.52
N GLU A 46 6.01 -10.92 -14.41
CA GLU A 46 7.21 -11.68 -14.06
C GLU A 46 6.92 -13.16 -13.75
N ILE A 47 5.80 -13.47 -13.08
CA ILE A 47 5.34 -14.86 -12.87
C ILE A 47 5.11 -15.55 -14.22
N SER A 48 4.43 -14.87 -15.14
CA SER A 48 4.15 -15.41 -16.48
C SER A 48 5.44 -15.71 -17.25
N ARG A 49 6.44 -14.83 -17.14
CA ARG A 49 7.77 -15.02 -17.74
C ARG A 49 8.51 -16.22 -17.13
N CYS A 50 8.40 -16.42 -15.82
CA CYS A 50 8.94 -17.59 -15.15
C CYS A 50 8.28 -18.89 -15.64
N HIS A 51 6.94 -18.95 -15.68
CA HIS A 51 6.21 -20.11 -16.19
C HIS A 51 6.58 -20.44 -17.63
N GLN A 52 6.65 -19.44 -18.52
CA GLN A 52 7.06 -19.67 -19.91
C GLN A 52 8.47 -20.29 -20.00
N THR A 53 9.41 -19.76 -19.23
CA THR A 53 10.80 -20.26 -19.19
C THR A 53 10.83 -21.73 -18.73
N VAL A 54 10.04 -22.06 -17.71
CA VAL A 54 9.94 -23.43 -17.19
C VAL A 54 9.28 -24.37 -18.20
N ASP A 55 8.22 -23.94 -18.87
CA ASP A 55 7.54 -24.72 -19.92
C ASP A 55 8.47 -25.03 -21.11
N GLU A 56 9.26 -24.05 -21.55
CA GLU A 56 10.25 -24.22 -22.62
C GLU A 56 11.39 -25.17 -22.20
N MET A 57 11.82 -25.09 -20.94
CA MET A 57 12.79 -26.00 -20.34
C MET A 57 12.27 -27.45 -20.34
N PHE A 58 11.02 -27.68 -19.91
CA PHE A 58 10.43 -29.02 -19.88
C PHE A 58 10.22 -29.63 -21.27
N LYS A 59 9.94 -28.81 -22.30
CA LYS A 59 9.86 -29.26 -23.70
C LYS A 59 11.23 -29.68 -24.25
N SER A 60 12.31 -29.14 -23.69
CA SER A 60 13.70 -29.38 -24.15
C SER A 60 14.36 -30.51 -23.36
N ARG A 61 13.93 -31.77 -23.59
CA ARG A 61 14.31 -32.95 -22.80
C ARG A 61 15.83 -33.18 -22.65
N GLU A 62 16.64 -32.72 -23.61
CA GLU A 62 18.12 -32.83 -23.60
C GLU A 62 18.83 -31.65 -22.92
N ARG A 63 18.15 -30.50 -22.75
CA ARG A 63 18.70 -29.24 -22.21
C ARG A 63 18.08 -28.81 -20.88
N TRP A 64 17.41 -29.73 -20.18
CA TRP A 64 16.60 -29.43 -18.98
C TRP A 64 17.37 -28.87 -17.77
N MET A 65 18.71 -28.78 -17.86
CA MET A 65 19.61 -28.24 -16.83
C MET A 65 20.67 -27.29 -17.43
N ASP A 66 20.35 -26.67 -18.57
CA ASP A 66 21.22 -25.66 -19.17
C ASP A 66 21.37 -24.46 -18.22
N LYS A 67 22.60 -23.93 -18.10
CA LYS A 67 22.90 -22.80 -17.21
C LYS A 67 22.11 -21.56 -17.61
N GLU A 68 21.81 -21.40 -18.90
CA GLU A 68 20.99 -20.29 -19.41
C GLU A 68 19.56 -20.33 -18.85
N TRP A 69 18.93 -21.52 -18.80
CA TRP A 69 17.58 -21.69 -18.24
C TRP A 69 17.55 -21.37 -16.75
N LEU A 70 18.50 -21.92 -16.00
CA LEU A 70 18.62 -21.67 -14.56
C LEU A 70 18.87 -20.19 -14.26
N SER A 71 19.73 -19.54 -15.04
CA SER A 71 19.99 -18.10 -14.92
C SER A 71 18.76 -17.27 -15.24
N SER A 72 17.99 -17.63 -16.27
CA SER A 72 16.75 -16.94 -16.65
C SER A 72 15.70 -17.06 -15.54
N ILE A 73 15.43 -18.28 -15.04
CA ILE A 73 14.51 -18.55 -13.93
C ILE A 73 14.95 -17.85 -12.65
N TRP A 74 16.26 -17.86 -12.34
CA TRP A 74 16.79 -17.14 -11.19
C TRP A 74 16.57 -15.64 -11.32
N SER A 75 16.81 -15.06 -12.50
CA SER A 75 16.62 -13.62 -12.73
C SER A 75 15.16 -13.18 -12.63
N THR A 76 14.22 -13.96 -13.16
CA THR A 76 12.77 -13.70 -13.07
C THR A 76 12.30 -13.84 -11.63
N SER A 77 12.72 -14.91 -10.94
CA SER A 77 12.37 -15.16 -9.54
C SER A 77 12.95 -14.08 -8.63
N LYS A 78 14.18 -13.63 -8.88
CA LYS A 78 14.79 -12.52 -8.13
C LYS A 78 13.98 -11.23 -8.32
N ARG A 79 13.58 -10.89 -9.55
CA ARG A 79 12.73 -9.71 -9.84
C ARG A 79 11.32 -9.82 -9.26
N LEU A 80 10.82 -11.03 -9.07
CA LEU A 80 9.57 -11.27 -8.35
C LEU A 80 9.73 -11.07 -6.83
N MET A 81 10.90 -11.45 -6.30
CA MET A 81 11.28 -11.27 -4.90
C MET A 81 11.84 -9.88 -4.57
N GLU A 82 12.04 -9.02 -5.59
CA GLU A 82 12.31 -7.60 -5.39
C GLU A 82 11.08 -6.93 -4.74
N GLU A 83 11.33 -5.97 -3.85
CA GLU A 83 10.33 -5.39 -2.95
C GLU A 83 9.04 -4.94 -3.68
N THR A 84 7.95 -4.97 -2.92
CA THR A 84 6.60 -4.57 -3.32
C THR A 84 6.29 -3.21 -2.67
N PRO A 85 6.90 -2.11 -3.15
CA PRO A 85 6.86 -0.82 -2.47
C PRO A 85 5.46 -0.25 -2.25
N ALA A 86 4.51 -0.53 -3.15
CA ALA A 86 3.12 -0.09 -2.96
C ALA A 86 2.46 -0.88 -1.82
N THR A 87 2.66 -2.20 -1.79
CA THR A 87 2.23 -3.05 -0.68
C THR A 87 2.90 -2.65 0.64
N ASP A 88 4.21 -2.40 0.62
CA ASP A 88 4.98 -2.02 1.81
C ASP A 88 4.53 -0.67 2.37
N ALA A 89 4.23 0.30 1.50
CA ALA A 89 3.67 1.59 1.90
C ALA A 89 2.29 1.45 2.58
N ILE A 90 1.43 0.58 2.05
CA ILE A 90 0.12 0.30 2.67
C ILE A 90 0.30 -0.39 4.03
N MET A 91 1.19 -1.37 4.11
CA MET A 91 1.48 -2.04 5.37
C MET A 91 2.07 -1.07 6.41
N ALA A 92 2.90 -0.12 5.98
CA ALA A 92 3.39 0.96 6.84
C ALA A 92 2.26 1.87 7.34
N GLU A 93 1.32 2.24 6.47
CA GLU A 93 0.15 3.04 6.83
C GLU A 93 -0.76 2.29 7.81
N VAL A 94 -1.08 1.02 7.55
CA VAL A 94 -1.91 0.19 8.44
C VAL A 94 -1.27 0.05 9.82
N ARG A 95 0.05 -0.16 9.89
CA ARG A 95 0.77 -0.18 11.17
C ARG A 95 0.70 1.17 11.89
N ALA A 96 0.89 2.27 11.17
CA ALA A 96 0.80 3.62 11.74
C ALA A 96 -0.61 3.91 12.30
N GLN A 97 -1.66 3.55 11.56
CA GLN A 97 -3.05 3.69 12.01
C GLN A 97 -3.33 2.86 13.26
N GLY A 98 -2.82 1.62 13.33
CA GLY A 98 -2.95 0.80 14.54
C GLY A 98 -2.28 1.43 15.77
N VAL A 99 -1.14 2.10 15.58
CA VAL A 99 -0.45 2.84 16.64
C VAL A 99 -1.24 4.09 17.05
N GLU A 100 -1.85 4.81 16.10
CA GLU A 100 -2.70 5.98 16.38
C GLU A 100 -3.96 5.58 17.15
N MET A 101 -4.61 4.48 16.76
CA MET A 101 -5.75 3.92 17.49
C MET A 101 -5.37 3.52 18.92
N PHE A 102 -4.17 2.99 19.13
CA PHE A 102 -3.67 2.71 20.47
C PHE A 102 -3.46 3.98 21.29
N ALA A 103 -2.95 5.07 20.70
CA ALA A 103 -2.84 6.36 21.36
C ALA A 103 -4.22 6.90 21.82
N ASP A 104 -5.24 6.78 20.97
CA ASP A 104 -6.61 7.22 21.27
C ASP A 104 -7.22 6.45 22.46
N ASP A 105 -6.91 5.15 22.61
CA ASP A 105 -7.42 4.31 23.70
C ASP A 105 -6.63 4.44 25.01
N LEU A 106 -5.33 4.76 24.94
CA LEU A 106 -4.45 4.81 26.10
C LEU A 106 -4.82 5.93 27.09
N LEU A 107 -5.52 6.98 26.64
CA LEU A 107 -5.94 8.14 27.45
C LEU A 107 -4.79 8.74 28.31
N CYS A 108 -3.55 8.64 27.83
CA CYS A 108 -2.35 9.11 28.51
C CYS A 108 -1.72 10.28 27.72
N PRO A 109 -1.99 11.54 28.11
CA PRO A 109 -1.53 12.71 27.38
C PRO A 109 0.00 12.83 27.28
N ASP A 110 0.71 12.34 28.30
CA ASP A 110 2.17 12.41 28.37
C ASP A 110 2.86 11.55 27.30
N LEU A 111 2.17 10.51 26.79
CA LEU A 111 2.69 9.59 25.78
C LEU A 111 2.10 9.81 24.38
N ASP A 112 0.99 10.56 24.25
CA ASP A 112 0.28 10.75 22.98
C ASP A 112 1.19 11.26 21.86
N SER A 113 1.97 12.31 22.13
CA SER A 113 2.90 12.87 21.15
C SER A 113 3.96 11.86 20.71
N THR A 114 4.53 11.09 21.65
CA THR A 114 5.57 10.09 21.37
C THR A 114 5.01 8.94 20.53
N ILE A 115 3.80 8.48 20.84
CA ILE A 115 3.13 7.40 20.10
C ILE A 115 2.79 7.85 18.66
N ARG A 116 2.27 9.07 18.50
CA ARG A 116 1.96 9.63 17.17
C ARG A 116 3.22 9.91 16.36
N GLU A 117 4.32 10.33 17.00
CA GLU A 117 5.63 10.43 16.33
C GLU A 117 6.12 9.08 15.83
N PHE A 118 5.96 8.01 16.62
CA PHE A 118 6.29 6.65 16.19
C PHE A 118 5.42 6.20 15.00
N ALA A 119 4.12 6.48 15.00
CA ALA A 119 3.24 6.23 13.84
C ALA A 119 3.73 6.98 12.58
N ALA A 120 4.14 8.24 12.72
CA ALA A 120 4.71 9.02 11.62
C ALA A 120 6.04 8.44 11.11
N GLN A 121 6.86 7.86 11.99
CA GLN A 121 8.08 7.15 11.58
C GLN A 121 7.75 5.89 10.78
N LEU A 122 6.76 5.09 11.19
CA LEU A 122 6.36 3.89 10.46
C LEU A 122 6.02 4.19 8.99
N ARG A 123 5.31 5.29 8.72
CA ARG A 123 4.98 5.75 7.35
C ARG A 123 6.20 6.09 6.50
N LYS A 124 7.30 6.51 7.11
CA LYS A 124 8.57 6.83 6.41
C LYS A 124 9.38 5.58 6.07
N GLY A 125 8.96 4.39 6.51
CA GLY A 125 9.72 3.17 6.37
C GLY A 125 10.91 3.15 7.32
N VAL A 126 10.65 2.93 8.61
CA VAL A 126 11.74 2.58 9.54
C VAL A 126 12.27 1.22 9.13
N GLN A 127 13.53 1.17 8.69
CA GLN A 127 14.27 -0.10 8.67
C GLN A 127 14.39 -0.55 10.12
N SER A 128 13.62 -1.57 10.50
CA SER A 128 13.84 -2.31 11.74
C SER A 128 15.09 -3.18 11.61
#